data_AF-A0A427XV80-F1
#
_entry.id   AF-A0A427XV80-F1
#
_cell.length_a   1.000
_cell.length_b   1.000
_cell.length_c   1.000
_cell.angle_alpha   90.00
_cell.angle_beta   90.00
_cell.angle_gamma   90.00
#
_symmetry.space_group_name_H-M   'P 1'
#
loop_
_entity.id
_entity.type
_entity.pdbx_description
1 polymer ?
#
loop_
_entity_poly.entity_id
_entity_poly.type
_entity_poly.pdbx_seq_one_letter_code
_entity_poly.pdbx_strand_id
1 'polypeptide(L)'
;MSRAAQIKKFIPVETYPIFAVVGGAVAGAGYYLYRLSQGPEVVWNRHSDWKPWNKIEQHENIKFMTVHPTWWKERVAAAKVEGSN
;
A
#
# COMPACT_ATOMS: atom_id res chain seq x y z
N MET A 1 21.28 -35.31 11.22
CA MET A 1 21.14 -34.00 11.89
C MET A 1 19.83 -33.37 11.45
N SER A 2 19.04 -32.79 12.36
CA SER A 2 17.81 -32.06 12.02
C SER A 2 18.13 -30.84 11.15
N ARG A 3 17.31 -30.55 10.13
CA ARG A 3 17.52 -29.38 9.23
C ARG A 3 17.60 -28.06 9.99
N ALA A 4 16.87 -27.95 11.11
CA ALA A 4 16.93 -26.78 11.99
C ALA A 4 18.31 -26.58 12.63
N ALA A 5 19.03 -27.67 12.94
CA ALA A 5 20.38 -27.61 13.51
C ALA A 5 21.43 -27.19 12.48
N GLN A 6 21.26 -27.55 11.21
CA GLN A 6 22.13 -27.07 10.13
C GLN A 6 21.97 -25.55 9.91
N ILE A 7 20.74 -25.02 9.96
CA ILE A 7 20.48 -23.58 9.76
C ILE A 7 21.15 -22.72 10.84
N LYS A 8 21.13 -23.15 12.11
CA LYS A 8 21.83 -22.45 13.21
C LYS A 8 23.35 -22.37 13.04
N LYS A 9 23.97 -23.30 12.30
CA LYS A 9 25.42 -23.27 12.02
C LYS A 9 25.78 -22.24 10.94
N PHE A 10 24.86 -21.95 10.03
CA PHE A 10 25.10 -21.08 8.86
C PHE A 10 24.56 -19.66 9.02
N ILE A 11 23.75 -19.37 10.04
CA ILE A 11 23.23 -18.02 10.32
C ILE A 11 23.71 -17.60 11.72
N PRO A 12 24.85 -16.89 11.81
CA PRO A 12 25.34 -16.29 13.05
C PRO A 12 24.34 -15.27 13.59
N VAL A 13 24.29 -15.12 14.91
CA VAL A 13 23.34 -14.20 15.56
C VAL A 13 23.61 -12.74 15.19
N GLU A 14 24.85 -12.42 14.85
CA GLU A 14 25.26 -11.08 14.42
C GLU A 14 24.69 -10.67 13.07
N THR A 15 24.19 -11.60 12.25
CA THR A 15 23.65 -11.30 10.92
C THR A 15 22.14 -10.98 10.93
N TYR A 16 21.41 -11.33 11.99
CA TYR A 16 19.98 -11.00 12.13
C TYR A 16 19.64 -9.52 11.94
N PRO A 17 20.41 -8.53 12.46
CA PRO A 17 20.10 -7.12 12.27
C PRO A 17 20.17 -6.71 10.79
N ILE A 18 21.15 -7.22 10.05
CA ILE A 18 21.33 -6.92 8.63
C ILE A 18 20.15 -7.48 7.82
N PHE A 19 19.77 -8.74 8.07
CA PHE A 19 18.62 -9.34 7.40
C PHE A 19 17.30 -8.65 7.76
N ALA A 20 17.15 -8.16 8.99
CA ALA A 20 15.97 -7.41 9.39
C ALA A 20 15.86 -6.08 8.64
N VAL A 21 16.95 -5.31 8.55
CA VAL A 21 16.95 -4.01 7.84
C VAL A 21 16.78 -4.19 6.34
N VAL A 22 17.54 -5.10 5.73
CA VAL A 22 17.45 -5.36 4.28
C VAL A 22 16.10 -5.97 3.93
N GLY A 23 15.63 -6.94 4.72
CA GLY A 23 14.31 -7.53 4.55
C GLY A 23 13.19 -6.50 4.68
N GLY A 24 13.28 -5.61 5.68
CA GLY A 24 12.37 -4.49 5.84
C GLY A 24 12.39 -3.53 4.65
N ALA A 25 13.58 -3.20 4.11
CA ALA A 25 13.72 -2.31 2.96
C ALA A 25 13.11 -2.92 1.68
N VAL A 26 13.42 -4.19 1.38
CA VAL A 26 12.88 -4.88 0.19
C VAL A 26 11.37 -5.08 0.31
N ALA A 27 10.87 -5.45 1.49
CA ALA A 27 9.44 -5.57 1.73
C ALA A 27 8.72 -4.22 1.58
N GLY A 28 9.29 -3.15 2.16
CA GLY A 28 8.73 -1.79 2.04
C GLY A 28 8.72 -1.27 0.61
N ALA A 29 9.81 -1.47 -0.14
CA ALA A 29 9.89 -1.12 -1.56
C ALA A 29 8.88 -1.92 -2.40
N GLY A 30 8.79 -3.23 -2.17
CA GLY A 30 7.83 -4.11 -2.84
C GLY A 30 6.38 -3.69 -2.58
N TYR A 31 6.05 -3.40 -1.31
CA TYR A 31 4.73 -2.89 -0.93
C TYR A 31 4.42 -1.55 -1.59
N TYR A 32 5.40 -0.64 -1.63
CA TYR A 32 5.23 0.67 -2.28
C TYR A 32 4.98 0.54 -3.79
N LEU A 33 5.71 -0.34 -4.48
CA LEU A 33 5.49 -0.61 -5.90
C LEU A 33 4.13 -1.27 -6.14
N TYR A 34 3.74 -2.23 -5.29
CA TYR A 34 2.43 -2.87 -5.38
C TYR A 34 1.30 -1.85 -5.26
N ARG A 35 1.33 -0.96 -4.26
CA ARG A 35 0.29 0.06 -4.09
C ARG A 35 0.25 1.05 -5.27
N LEU A 36 1.41 1.43 -5.82
CA LEU A 36 1.51 2.37 -6.94
C LEU A 36 0.91 1.73 -8.20
N SER A 37 1.10 0.43 -8.35
CA SER A 37 0.52 -0.31 -9.46
C SER A 37 -1.02 -0.33 -9.43
N GLN A 38 -1.65 -0.11 -8.28
CA GLN A 38 -3.10 -0.10 -8.14
C GLN A 38 -3.73 1.30 -8.30
N GLY A 39 -2.96 2.29 -8.75
CA GLY A 39 -3.45 3.64 -8.99
C GLY A 39 -4.53 3.72 -10.08
N PRO A 40 -5.41 4.73 -10.05
CA PRO A 40 -6.49 4.90 -11.03
C PRO A 40 -6.03 5.17 -12.46
N GLU A 41 -4.76 5.50 -12.64
CA GLU A 41 -4.09 5.64 -13.93
C GLU A 41 -3.64 4.30 -14.52
N VAL A 42 -3.61 3.22 -13.72
CA VAL A 42 -3.08 1.92 -14.14
C VAL A 42 -4.22 0.93 -14.41
N VAL A 43 -4.31 0.45 -15.65
CA VAL A 43 -5.32 -0.53 -16.07
C VAL A 43 -4.72 -1.95 -16.07
N TRP A 44 -5.01 -2.73 -15.01
CA TRP A 44 -4.65 -4.15 -14.94
C TRP A 44 -5.65 -5.07 -15.64
N ASN A 45 -6.94 -4.75 -15.51
CA ASN A 45 -8.01 -5.55 -16.09
C ASN A 45 -8.56 -4.86 -17.35
N ARG A 46 -8.48 -5.54 -18.49
CA ARG A 46 -8.96 -5.05 -19.80
C ARG A 46 -10.24 -5.74 -20.29
N HIS A 47 -10.80 -6.68 -19.53
CA HIS A 47 -11.90 -7.51 -19.98
C HIS A 47 -13.26 -7.16 -19.34
N SER A 48 -13.26 -6.63 -18.11
CA SER A 48 -14.50 -6.19 -17.46
C SER A 48 -14.46 -4.70 -17.14
N ASP A 49 -14.08 -4.36 -15.92
CA ASP A 49 -14.05 -3.00 -15.42
C ASP A 49 -12.71 -2.33 -15.75
N TRP A 50 -12.62 -1.84 -16.99
CA TRP A 50 -11.44 -1.22 -17.58
C TRP A 50 -11.24 0.24 -17.18
N LYS A 51 -12.17 0.83 -16.42
CA LYS A 51 -12.19 2.26 -16.07
C LYS A 51 -11.89 2.47 -14.58
N PRO A 52 -10.63 2.31 -14.15
CA PRO A 52 -10.26 2.48 -12.75
C PRO A 52 -10.53 3.89 -12.20
N TRP A 53 -10.54 4.92 -13.05
CA TRP A 53 -10.92 6.29 -12.67
C TRP A 53 -12.39 6.46 -12.24
N ASN A 54 -13.28 5.52 -12.60
CA ASN A 54 -14.68 5.56 -12.15
C ASN A 54 -14.85 5.14 -10.68
N LYS A 55 -13.80 4.62 -10.02
CA LYS A 55 -13.87 4.12 -8.64
C LYS A 55 -13.62 5.19 -7.58
N ILE A 56 -13.25 6.39 -8.01
CA ILE A 56 -12.86 7.49 -7.10
C ILE A 56 -13.92 8.56 -7.16
N GLU A 57 -14.39 8.95 -5.98
CA GLU A 57 -15.37 10.02 -5.85
C GLU A 57 -14.67 11.38 -5.68
N GLN A 58 -15.33 12.47 -6.07
CA GLN A 58 -14.73 13.83 -6.08
C GLN A 58 -14.29 14.34 -4.69
N HIS A 59 -14.74 13.68 -3.62
CA HIS A 59 -14.40 14.02 -2.25
C HIS A 59 -13.32 13.11 -1.65
N GLU A 60 -12.82 12.14 -2.42
CA GLU A 60 -11.75 11.25 -2.02
C GLU A 60 -10.37 11.78 -2.45
N ASN A 61 -9.37 11.62 -1.59
CA ASN A 61 -8.00 12.01 -1.89
C ASN A 61 -7.19 10.84 -2.42
N ILE A 62 -6.76 10.93 -3.67
CA ILE A 62 -5.89 9.92 -4.31
C ILE A 62 -4.40 10.07 -3.94
N LYS A 63 -4.03 11.17 -3.28
CA LYS A 63 -2.61 11.45 -3.00
C LYS A 63 -2.17 10.61 -1.81
N PHE A 64 -0.92 10.16 -1.85
CA PHE A 64 -0.36 9.42 -0.72
C PHE A 64 -0.35 10.23 0.58
N MET A 65 -0.05 11.52 0.46
CA MET A 65 -0.01 12.44 1.59
C MET A 65 -0.68 13.74 1.20
N THR A 66 -1.47 14.27 2.13
CA THR A 66 -2.10 15.58 2.02
C THR A 66 -1.57 16.49 3.11
N VAL A 67 -1.28 17.73 2.75
CA VAL A 67 -0.91 18.79 3.69
C VAL A 67 -2.13 19.39 4.41
N HIS A 68 -3.34 19.13 3.89
CA HIS A 68 -4.60 19.63 4.44
C HIS A 68 -5.56 18.47 4.76
N PRO A 69 -5.37 17.75 5.88
CA PRO A 69 -6.23 16.62 6.24
C PRO A 69 -7.62 17.06 6.72
N THR A 70 -7.76 18.24 7.33
CA THR A 70 -9.04 18.77 7.83
C THR A 70 -10.00 19.06 6.68
N TRP A 71 -9.51 19.74 5.64
CA TRP A 71 -10.26 20.06 4.43
C TRP A 71 -10.86 18.82 3.74
N TRP A 72 -10.10 17.72 3.65
CA TRP A 72 -10.63 16.48 3.07
C TRP A 72 -11.70 15.83 3.93
N LYS A 73 -11.55 15.85 5.26
CA LYS A 73 -12.55 15.28 6.18
C LYS A 73 -13.89 16.01 6.06
N GLU A 74 -13.87 17.33 5.91
CA GLU A 74 -15.07 18.14 5.72
C GLU A 74 -15.80 17.79 4.41
N ARG A 75 -15.06 17.59 3.31
CA ARG A 75 -15.65 17.17 2.02
C ARG A 75 -16.27 15.79 2.09
N VAL A 76 -15.61 14.85 2.76
CA VAL A 76 -16.15 13.51 3.00
C VAL A 76 -17.42 13.58 3.85
N ALA A 77 -17.45 14.45 4.88
CA ALA A 77 -18.63 14.63 5.71
C ALA A 77 -19.80 15.24 4.92
N ALA A 78 -19.54 16.27 4.10
CA ALA A 78 -20.56 16.89 3.26
C ALA A 78 -21.18 15.90 2.25
N ALA A 79 -20.35 15.09 1.59
CA ALA A 79 -20.83 14.09 0.63
C ALA A 79 -21.71 13.01 1.28
N LYS A 80 -21.41 12.60 2.52
CA LYS A 80 -22.23 11.63 3.27
C LYS A 80 -23.61 12.19 3.65
N VAL A 81 -23.70 13.48 3.94
CA VAL A 81 -24.97 14.14 4.24
C VAL A 81 -25.83 14.23 2.97
N GLU A 82 -25.22 14.55 1.83
CA GLU A 82 -25.92 14.61 0.54
C GLU A 82 -26.47 13.25 0.11
N GLY A 83 -25.69 12.16 0.25
CA GLY A 83 -26.12 10.81 -0.12
C GLY A 83 -27.13 10.14 0.84
N SER A 84 -27.49 10.78 1.94
CA SER A 84 -28.44 10.27 2.95
C SER A 84 -29.88 10.75 2.76
N ASN A 85 -30.12 11.71 1.86
CA ASN A 85 -31.45 12.23 1.54
C ASN A 85 -31.97 11.61 0.24
#